data_AF-A0A060C9S8-F1
#
_entry.id   AF-A0A060C9S8-F1
#
_cell.length_a   1.000
_cell.length_b   1.000
_cell.length_c   1.000
_cell.angle_alpha   90.00
_cell.angle_beta   90.00
_cell.angle_gamma   90.00
#
_symmetry.space_group_name_H-M   'P 1'
#
loop_
_entity.id
_entity.type
_entity.pdbx_description
1 polymer ?
#
loop_
_entity_poly.entity_id
_entity_poly.type
_entity_poly.pdbx_seq_one_letter_code
_entity_poly.pdbx_strand_id
1 'polypeptide(L)'
;YHYNKVMSNGKWNHIMDQTHIGYRSWFDPRYNVMPTVSTVPEQAVQPPVFVENNGYISIEAPHYTRANNGKSAKWIIIPNLGRTLSAVTTSPNTATPDESMSLEYDFETAFKGEAKVYVR
;
A
#
# COMPACT_ATOMS: atom_id res chain seq x y z
N TYR A 1 4.84 -23.06 18.08
CA TYR A 1 4.64 -24.43 17.55
C TYR A 1 5.95 -25.10 17.16
N HIS A 2 6.67 -24.61 16.13
CA HIS A 2 7.90 -25.25 15.62
C HIS A 2 8.92 -25.56 16.73
N TYR A 3 9.22 -24.60 17.60
CA TYR A 3 10.16 -24.78 18.71
C TYR A 3 9.77 -25.96 19.63
N ASN A 4 8.51 -26.01 20.09
CA ASN A 4 8.08 -26.97 21.12
C ASN A 4 7.78 -28.37 20.56
N LYS A 5 7.36 -28.48 19.29
CA LYS A 5 6.83 -29.75 18.73
C LYS A 5 7.67 -30.37 17.61
N VAL A 6 8.54 -29.59 16.95
CA VAL A 6 9.28 -30.05 15.76
C VAL A 6 10.79 -30.05 16.02
N MET A 7 11.31 -28.96 16.57
CA MET A 7 12.74 -28.82 16.85
C MET A 7 13.22 -29.92 17.78
N SER A 8 14.35 -30.56 17.42
CA SER A 8 14.95 -31.66 18.20
C SER A 8 13.94 -32.77 18.52
N ASN A 9 13.07 -33.12 17.56
CA ASN A 9 11.99 -34.09 17.71
C ASN A 9 11.07 -33.80 18.92
N GLY A 10 10.80 -32.52 19.20
CA GLY A 10 9.90 -32.12 20.29
C GLY A 10 10.51 -32.25 21.68
N LYS A 11 11.84 -32.43 21.80
CA LYS A 11 12.56 -32.50 23.09
C LYS A 11 12.21 -31.35 24.04
N TRP A 12 11.99 -30.15 23.50
CA TRP A 12 11.78 -28.92 24.25
C TRP A 12 10.31 -28.50 24.33
N ASN A 13 9.40 -29.47 24.35
CA ASN A 13 7.98 -29.20 24.48
C ASN A 13 7.69 -28.43 25.78
N HIS A 14 6.88 -27.36 25.67
CA HIS A 14 6.55 -26.40 26.74
C HIS A 14 7.65 -25.45 27.22
N ILE A 15 8.86 -25.49 26.64
CA ILE A 15 9.93 -24.55 27.03
C ILE A 15 9.65 -23.12 26.53
N MET A 16 9.07 -22.98 25.33
CA MET A 16 8.74 -21.68 24.74
C MET A 16 7.22 -21.51 24.60
N ASP A 17 6.49 -21.68 25.70
CA ASP A 17 5.02 -21.55 25.76
C ASP A 17 4.53 -20.36 26.62
N GLN A 18 5.44 -19.54 27.14
CA GLN A 18 5.09 -18.35 27.91
C GLN A 18 4.23 -17.38 27.08
N THR A 19 3.22 -16.78 27.70
CA THR A 19 2.39 -15.72 27.11
C THR A 19 3.19 -14.41 26.99
N HIS A 20 3.19 -13.84 25.78
CA HIS A 20 4.04 -12.69 25.45
C HIS A 20 3.35 -11.57 24.65
N ILE A 21 2.07 -11.73 24.29
CA ILE A 21 1.29 -10.72 23.54
C ILE A 21 0.04 -10.33 24.33
N GLY A 22 -0.15 -9.04 24.58
CA GLY A 22 -1.33 -8.52 25.28
C GLY A 22 -1.11 -8.13 26.75
N TYR A 23 0.14 -7.84 27.15
CA TYR A 23 0.41 -7.22 28.45
C TYR A 23 -0.34 -5.88 28.60
N ARG A 24 -1.02 -5.71 29.73
CA ARG A 24 -1.66 -4.44 30.14
C ARG A 24 -1.14 -3.92 31.48
N SER A 25 -0.28 -4.69 32.14
CA SER A 25 0.39 -4.38 33.40
C SER A 25 1.71 -5.16 33.45
N TRP A 26 2.40 -5.12 34.58
CA TRP A 26 3.67 -5.82 34.78
C TRP A 26 3.54 -7.36 34.77
N PHE A 27 2.37 -7.89 35.13
CA PHE A 27 2.12 -9.33 35.17
C PHE A 27 1.65 -9.86 33.80
N ASP A 28 1.90 -11.14 33.56
CA ASP A 28 1.61 -11.81 32.30
C ASP A 28 0.11 -12.02 32.04
N PRO A 29 -0.35 -11.86 30.79
CA PRO A 29 -1.72 -12.19 30.43
C PRO A 29 -1.90 -13.71 30.43
N ARG A 30 -3.10 -14.18 30.78
CA ARG A 30 -3.41 -15.62 30.78
C ARG A 30 -3.29 -16.29 29.41
N TYR A 31 -3.39 -15.51 28.33
CA TYR A 31 -3.33 -15.98 26.94
C TYR A 31 -2.78 -14.86 26.04
N ASN A 32 -2.20 -15.23 24.89
CA ASN A 32 -1.85 -14.25 23.86
C ASN A 32 -3.13 -13.63 23.27
N VAL A 33 -3.22 -12.30 23.27
CA VAL A 33 -4.39 -11.57 22.74
C VAL A 33 -3.98 -10.81 21.47
N MET A 34 -4.76 -10.96 20.40
CA MET A 34 -4.57 -10.19 19.17
C MET A 34 -4.73 -8.69 19.45
N PRO A 35 -3.79 -7.82 19.01
CA PRO A 35 -3.96 -6.38 19.10
C PRO A 35 -5.23 -5.91 18.40
N THR A 36 -5.84 -4.83 18.91
CA THR A 36 -7.01 -4.22 18.27
C THR A 36 -6.63 -3.71 16.88
N VAL A 37 -7.39 -4.12 15.86
CA VAL A 37 -7.27 -3.65 14.48
C VAL A 37 -8.60 -3.04 14.04
N SER A 38 -8.54 -2.03 13.18
CA SER A 38 -9.70 -1.44 12.53
C SER A 38 -9.69 -1.79 11.05
N THR A 39 -10.83 -2.23 10.52
CA THR A 39 -11.04 -2.27 9.08
C THR A 39 -11.53 -0.91 8.62
N VAL A 40 -11.00 -0.44 7.50
CA VAL A 40 -11.60 0.71 6.81
C VAL A 40 -12.74 0.14 5.96
N PRO A 41 -13.97 0.66 6.09
CA PRO A 41 -15.06 0.23 5.21
C PRO A 41 -14.68 0.55 3.77
N GLU A 42 -15.17 -0.26 2.83
CA GLU A 42 -15.06 0.00 1.39
C GLU A 42 -15.98 1.17 1.00
N GLN A 43 -15.73 2.35 1.56
CA GLN A 43 -16.37 3.59 1.14
C GLN A 43 -15.65 4.08 -0.09
N ALA A 44 -16.45 4.47 -1.10
CA ALA A 44 -16.02 5.05 -2.37
C ALA A 44 -14.74 5.85 -2.16
N VAL A 45 -13.65 5.28 -2.67
CA VAL A 45 -12.29 5.77 -2.55
C VAL A 45 -12.32 7.23 -3.00
N GLN A 46 -12.41 8.15 -2.05
CA GLN A 46 -12.03 9.51 -2.36
C GLN A 46 -10.57 9.38 -2.74
N PRO A 47 -10.21 9.77 -3.97
CA PRO A 47 -8.86 9.62 -4.43
C PRO A 47 -7.92 10.31 -3.42
N PRO A 48 -6.80 9.66 -3.05
CA PRO A 48 -5.91 10.20 -2.05
C PRO A 48 -5.43 11.59 -2.47
N VAL A 49 -5.60 12.56 -1.58
CA VAL A 49 -5.05 13.91 -1.76
C VAL A 49 -3.64 13.88 -1.21
N PHE A 50 -2.66 14.12 -2.09
CA PHE A 50 -1.26 14.12 -1.71
C PHE A 50 -0.86 15.48 -1.15
N VAL A 51 -0.28 15.49 0.05
CA VAL A 51 0.14 16.73 0.70
C VAL A 51 1.65 16.81 0.68
N GLU A 52 2.18 17.98 0.33
CA GLU A 52 3.60 18.28 0.39
C GLU A 52 4.17 18.08 1.80
N ASN A 53 5.31 17.40 1.89
CA ASN A 53 6.07 17.29 3.12
C ASN A 53 7.57 17.32 2.82
N ASN A 54 8.34 18.04 3.64
CA ASN A 54 9.80 18.20 3.47
C ASN A 54 10.22 18.66 2.06
N GLY A 55 9.42 19.51 1.41
CA GLY A 55 9.73 20.14 0.12
C GLY A 55 9.56 19.24 -1.10
N TYR A 56 8.88 18.10 -0.97
CA TYR A 56 8.49 17.28 -2.11
C TYR A 56 7.13 16.61 -1.90
N ILE A 57 6.55 16.17 -3.02
CA ILE A 57 5.37 15.31 -3.05
C ILE A 57 5.78 14.03 -3.78
N SER A 58 5.50 12.88 -3.18
CA SER A 58 5.78 11.57 -3.79
C SER A 58 4.47 10.83 -4.02
N ILE A 59 4.18 10.51 -5.28
CA ILE A 59 2.94 9.89 -5.71
C ILE A 59 3.27 8.58 -6.42
N GLU A 60 2.74 7.47 -5.91
CA GLU A 60 2.81 6.19 -6.60
C GLU A 60 1.81 6.21 -7.78
N ALA A 61 2.24 5.72 -8.95
CA ALA A 61 1.44 5.70 -10.16
C ALA A 61 -0.01 5.19 -10.00
N PRO A 62 -0.31 4.09 -9.26
CA PRO A 62 -1.68 3.60 -9.10
C PRO A 62 -2.62 4.53 -8.32
N HIS A 63 -2.09 5.53 -7.61
CA HIS A 63 -2.89 6.45 -6.81
C HIS A 63 -3.30 7.70 -7.61
N TYR A 64 -3.80 7.50 -8.83
CA TYR A 64 -4.37 8.59 -9.61
C TYR A 64 -5.72 9.01 -9.05
N THR A 65 -6.05 10.29 -9.26
CA THR A 65 -7.33 10.86 -8.86
C THR A 65 -8.40 10.61 -9.90
N ARG A 66 -8.04 10.75 -11.17
CA ARG A 66 -8.92 10.51 -12.32
C ARG A 66 -8.13 9.80 -13.41
N ALA A 67 -8.78 8.86 -14.09
CA ALA A 67 -8.23 8.19 -15.26
C ALA A 67 -9.21 8.32 -16.42
N ASN A 68 -8.82 9.07 -17.45
CA ASN A 68 -9.57 9.13 -18.69
C ASN A 68 -9.11 8.01 -19.62
N ASN A 69 -10.01 7.07 -19.90
CA ASN A 69 -9.74 5.96 -20.80
C ASN A 69 -10.11 6.35 -22.24
N GLY A 70 -9.43 5.74 -23.20
CA GLY A 70 -9.75 5.89 -24.62
C GLY A 70 -10.85 4.92 -25.05
N LYS A 71 -11.23 5.01 -26.33
CA LYS A 71 -12.14 4.04 -26.95
C LYS A 71 -11.45 2.71 -27.20
N SER A 72 -10.17 2.77 -27.56
CA SER A 72 -9.35 1.64 -28.02
C SER A 72 -8.47 1.03 -26.92
N ALA A 73 -8.06 1.85 -25.93
CA ALA A 73 -7.19 1.45 -24.83
C ALA A 73 -7.64 2.06 -23.49
N LYS A 74 -7.29 1.41 -22.38
CA LYS A 74 -7.60 1.83 -21.01
C LYS A 74 -6.39 1.73 -20.11
N TRP A 75 -6.36 2.52 -19.05
CA TRP A 75 -5.36 2.42 -18.00
C TRP A 75 -5.61 1.20 -17.12
N ILE A 76 -4.55 0.44 -16.85
CA ILE A 76 -4.56 -0.70 -15.93
C ILE A 76 -3.41 -0.58 -14.94
N ILE A 77 -3.63 -1.08 -13.72
CA ILE A 77 -2.60 -1.21 -12.68
C ILE A 77 -1.99 -2.61 -12.81
N ILE A 78 -0.65 -2.68 -12.78
CA ILE A 78 0.08 -3.94 -12.66
C ILE A 78 0.68 -4.00 -11.25
N PRO A 79 0.10 -4.83 -10.35
CA PRO A 79 0.57 -4.93 -8.96
C PRO A 79 2.03 -5.38 -8.88
N ASN A 80 2.79 -4.78 -7.96
CA ASN A 80 4.18 -5.10 -7.66
C ASN A 80 5.17 -4.92 -8.83
N LEU A 81 4.75 -4.31 -9.93
CA LEU A 81 5.64 -3.97 -11.03
C LEU A 81 6.35 -2.63 -10.74
N GLY A 82 7.67 -2.62 -10.88
CA GLY A 82 8.50 -1.44 -10.62
C GLY A 82 9.44 -1.64 -9.43
N ARG A 83 9.94 -0.53 -8.88
CA ARG A 83 10.80 -0.54 -7.68
C ARG A 83 10.04 -0.31 -6.37
N THR A 84 8.80 0.16 -6.48
CA THR A 84 7.94 0.58 -5.36
C THR A 84 6.62 -0.18 -5.42
N LEU A 85 5.46 0.49 -5.35
CA LEU A 85 4.16 -0.15 -5.14
C LEU A 85 3.67 -0.91 -6.38
N SER A 86 3.53 -0.23 -7.52
CA SER A 86 2.95 -0.77 -8.76
C SER A 86 3.23 0.15 -9.94
N ALA A 87 3.01 -0.35 -11.15
CA ALA A 87 3.05 0.44 -12.37
C ALA A 87 1.64 0.63 -12.95
N VAL A 88 1.47 1.70 -13.74
CA VAL A 88 0.25 1.96 -14.51
C VAL A 88 0.62 1.98 -16.00
N THR A 89 -0.16 1.29 -16.81
CA THR A 89 0.08 1.20 -18.26
C THR A 89 -1.23 1.12 -19.04
N THR A 90 -1.15 1.33 -20.35
CA THR A 90 -2.29 1.19 -21.26
C THR A 90 -2.48 -0.26 -21.70
N SER A 91 -3.74 -0.70 -21.78
CA SER A 91 -4.14 -2.03 -22.26
C SER A 91 -5.31 -1.93 -23.24
N PRO A 92 -5.35 -2.73 -24.31
CA PRO A 92 -4.32 -3.69 -24.73
C PRO A 92 -3.09 -2.99 -25.34
N ASN A 93 -1.94 -3.67 -25.30
CA ASN A 93 -0.68 -3.15 -25.86
C ASN A 93 -0.64 -3.11 -27.40
N THR A 94 -1.67 -3.65 -28.06
CA THR A 94 -1.84 -3.64 -29.52
C THR A 94 -2.67 -2.46 -30.02
N ALA A 95 -3.31 -1.71 -29.11
CA ALA A 95 -4.08 -0.52 -29.44
C ALA A 95 -3.24 0.74 -29.23
N THR A 96 -3.39 1.72 -30.12
CA THR A 96 -2.78 3.04 -29.96
C THR A 96 -3.65 3.87 -29.01
N PRO A 97 -3.11 4.39 -27.89
CA PRO A 97 -3.83 5.28 -27.00
C PRO A 97 -4.33 6.54 -27.73
N ASP A 98 -5.59 6.91 -27.46
CA ASP A 98 -6.19 8.12 -28.03
C ASP A 98 -5.61 9.37 -27.35
N GLU A 99 -5.55 10.52 -28.04
CA GLU A 99 -5.04 11.79 -27.47
C GLU A 99 -5.82 12.26 -26.23
N SER A 100 -7.05 11.77 -26.04
CA SER A 100 -7.85 12.09 -24.85
C SER A 100 -7.43 11.31 -23.60
N MET A 101 -6.58 10.28 -23.71
CA MET A 101 -6.19 9.46 -22.56
C MET A 101 -5.28 10.23 -21.61
N SER A 102 -5.67 10.30 -20.34
CA SER A 102 -4.93 11.01 -19.29
C SER A 102 -5.04 10.32 -17.94
N LEU A 103 -4.01 10.50 -17.12
CA LEU A 103 -4.05 10.26 -15.68
C LEU A 103 -3.85 11.60 -14.98
N GLU A 104 -4.73 11.89 -14.04
CA GLU A 104 -4.69 13.14 -13.28
C GLU A 104 -4.46 12.84 -11.81
N TYR A 105 -3.65 13.69 -11.17
CA TYR A 105 -3.22 13.56 -9.79
C TYR A 105 -3.45 14.89 -9.08
N ASP A 106 -4.29 14.88 -8.06
CA ASP A 106 -4.56 16.04 -7.22
C ASP A 106 -3.60 16.05 -6.03
N PHE A 107 -3.02 17.22 -5.76
CA PHE A 107 -2.11 17.42 -4.64
C PHE A 107 -2.28 18.82 -4.04
N GLU A 108 -1.89 18.96 -2.78
CA GLU A 108 -1.83 20.21 -2.05
C GLU A 108 -0.37 20.59 -1.78
N THR A 109 -0.04 21.84 -2.05
CA THR A 109 1.29 22.42 -1.80
C THR A 109 1.14 23.73 -1.05
N ALA A 110 2.06 23.97 -0.11
CA ALA A 110 2.11 25.22 0.64
C ALA A 110 2.85 26.32 -0.14
N PHE A 111 3.71 25.93 -1.09
CA PHE A 111 4.58 26.84 -1.83
C PHE A 111 4.08 27.07 -3.25
N LYS A 112 4.30 28.29 -3.75
CA LYS A 112 3.99 28.67 -5.13
C LYS A 112 5.29 28.94 -5.86
N GLY A 113 5.47 28.36 -7.04
CA GLY A 113 6.67 28.56 -7.83
C GLY A 113 6.86 27.47 -8.89
N GLU A 114 8.04 27.43 -9.48
CA GLU A 114 8.44 26.36 -10.37
C GLU A 114 8.65 25.06 -9.60
N ALA A 115 8.09 23.96 -10.13
CA ALA A 115 8.28 22.63 -9.59
C ALA A 115 8.90 21.74 -10.67
N LYS A 116 9.84 20.89 -10.27
CA LYS A 116 10.45 19.90 -11.16
C LYS A 116 9.74 18.56 -10.99
N VAL A 117 9.10 18.09 -12.05
CA VAL A 117 8.37 16.81 -12.07
C VAL A 117 9.30 15.71 -12.58
N TYR A 118 9.39 14.61 -11.82
CA TYR A 118 10.11 13.41 -12.24
C TYR A 118 9.09 12.30 -12.53
N VAL A 119 9.05 11.84 -13.78
CA VAL A 119 8.25 10.69 -14.22
C VAL A 119 9.20 9.54 -14.53
N ARG A 120 8.88 8.33 -14.07
CA ARG A 120 9.71 7.13 -14.23
C ARG A 120 8.87 5.92 -14.56
#